data_AF-A0A2N2PZD5-F1
#
_entry.id   AF-A0A2N2PZD5-F1
#
_cell.length_a   1.000
_cell.length_b   1.000
_cell.length_c   1.000
_cell.angle_alpha   90.00
_cell.angle_beta   90.00
_cell.angle_gamma   90.00
#
_symmetry.space_group_name_H-M   'P 1'
#
loop_
_entity.id
_entity.type
_entity.pdbx_description
1 polymer ?
#
loop_
_entity_poly.entity_id
_entity_poly.type
_entity_poly.pdbx_seq_one_letter_code
_entity_poly.pdbx_strand_id
1 'polypeptide(L)'
;MQLTRYSSLVTHLQRTTLNRHQQDGLAYYTFPSLSGYGELVHAVTTRHGGVSAGPYATLNMDRGLGDEPAAVKENVRRVCAAIGIRREQLVSPRQRHTANVRRVDRIDRGLVYDGYDALVTDQPDVPLLMVYADCAPVLIYDPAHHALALIHSGWRGTVGGVVRAAVDALCREYGSRPADMVAAIGPSIGACCYEVGDEVAGAVRAAFERPERLLTPPQPVGRAHFDLWAANRYWLEDAGVQRIETAEICTACHIDDFYSHRAEAGQTGHFAAVMGCHPVTNLPIYPVTNLPIYPVTLSPCHLVTVSSMGWSLVGGETVENRELGASIAAVRTRITAAAWRVGRDSREITLVAVSKTHQAEVVAAAYAAGLRIFGENRVEEAGPKIAAVADLLAPAAPPSWHMVGHVQSRKAADVVAWADMVHSVDNVKLAGRLSRFCIEAGRELPILLEVNVSGEASKYGFTPAELAAAVETIAPLPGLRVQGLMTMAPVEPNPERARPVFVALRALQDDLARRFPAVDWRHLSMGMTDDFEVAIEEGATIVRIGRAIFS
;
A
#
# COMPACT_ATOMS: atom_id res chain seq x y z
N MET A 1 13.52 53.11 -43.96
CA MET A 1 12.80 52.33 -44.98
C MET A 1 13.44 50.95 -45.04
N GLN A 2 12.61 49.90 -45.12
CA GLN A 2 12.93 48.46 -45.17
C GLN A 2 13.17 47.73 -43.83
N LEU A 3 12.08 47.09 -43.41
CA LEU A 3 11.98 45.95 -42.51
C LEU A 3 12.68 44.73 -43.13
N THR A 4 13.55 44.07 -42.36
CA THR A 4 14.11 42.76 -42.73
C THR A 4 13.43 41.67 -41.89
N ARG A 5 12.91 40.68 -42.61
CA ARG A 5 12.09 39.56 -42.16
C ARG A 5 12.82 38.66 -41.17
N TYR A 6 12.27 38.48 -39.97
CA TYR A 6 12.45 37.25 -39.21
C TYR A 6 11.25 36.34 -39.48
N SER A 7 11.47 35.35 -40.33
CA SER A 7 10.54 34.24 -40.57
C SER A 7 10.53 33.36 -39.32
N SER A 8 9.42 33.38 -38.58
CA SER A 8 9.15 32.45 -37.51
C SER A 8 9.06 31.03 -38.06
N LEU A 9 10.00 30.18 -37.63
CA LEU A 9 9.85 28.73 -37.68
C LEU A 9 8.74 28.36 -36.69
N VAL A 10 7.49 28.36 -37.17
CA VAL A 10 6.41 27.65 -36.51
C VAL A 10 6.67 26.17 -36.77
N THR A 11 7.36 25.51 -35.83
CA THR A 11 7.44 24.06 -35.80
C THR A 11 6.02 23.53 -35.62
N HIS A 12 5.51 22.80 -36.61
CA HIS A 12 4.23 22.09 -36.50
C HIS A 12 4.25 21.19 -35.26
N LEU A 13 3.52 21.58 -34.21
CA LEU A 13 3.14 20.69 -33.12
C LEU A 13 2.23 19.61 -33.72
N GLN A 14 2.77 18.41 -33.93
CA GLN A 14 1.94 17.24 -34.17
C GLN A 14 1.03 17.09 -32.95
N ARG A 15 -0.28 17.26 -33.12
CA ARG A 15 -1.26 16.94 -32.08
C ARG A 15 -1.05 15.49 -31.66
N THR A 16 -0.60 15.27 -30.43
CA THR A 16 -0.47 13.94 -29.86
C THR A 16 -1.86 13.30 -29.81
N THR A 17 -2.06 12.19 -30.52
CA THR A 17 -3.35 11.52 -30.56
C THR A 17 -3.25 10.27 -29.69
N LEU A 18 -3.88 10.30 -28.50
CA LEU A 18 -3.99 9.13 -27.64
C LEU A 18 -4.75 8.01 -28.36
N ASN A 19 -4.38 6.76 -28.08
CA ASN A 19 -5.11 5.60 -28.59
C ASN A 19 -6.38 5.42 -27.75
N ARG A 20 -7.56 5.68 -28.34
CA ARG A 20 -8.84 5.44 -27.67
C ARG A 20 -9.30 4.01 -27.88
N HIS A 21 -9.60 3.31 -26.81
CA HIS A 21 -10.16 1.96 -26.79
C HIS A 21 -11.59 2.01 -26.28
N GLN A 22 -12.46 1.20 -26.86
CA GLN A 22 -13.85 1.10 -26.43
C GLN A 22 -14.36 -0.34 -26.53
N GLN A 23 -14.90 -0.86 -25.43
CA GLN A 23 -15.47 -2.19 -25.34
C GLN A 23 -16.66 -2.17 -24.38
N ASP A 24 -17.81 -2.70 -24.80
CA ASP A 24 -19.02 -2.81 -23.97
C ASP A 24 -19.44 -1.49 -23.28
N GLY A 25 -19.26 -0.38 -23.99
CA GLY A 25 -19.53 0.98 -23.50
C GLY A 25 -18.43 1.59 -22.62
N LEU A 26 -17.50 0.79 -22.11
CA LEU A 26 -16.30 1.26 -21.40
C LEU A 26 -15.32 1.85 -22.39
N ALA A 27 -14.82 3.05 -22.09
CA ALA A 27 -13.80 3.71 -22.89
C ALA A 27 -12.60 4.13 -22.04
N TYR A 28 -11.40 3.94 -22.59
CA TYR A 28 -10.13 4.35 -21.99
C TYR A 28 -9.12 4.74 -23.06
N TYR A 29 -8.08 5.45 -22.65
CA TYR A 29 -6.99 5.90 -23.50
C TYR A 29 -5.69 5.21 -23.14
N THR A 30 -4.84 4.92 -24.13
CA THR A 30 -3.45 4.53 -23.94
C THR A 30 -2.52 5.48 -24.70
N PHE A 31 -1.31 5.65 -24.18
CA PHE A 31 -0.27 6.44 -24.84
C PHE A 31 0.47 5.62 -25.92
N PRO A 32 0.56 6.12 -27.16
CA PRO A 32 1.44 5.56 -28.18
C PRO A 32 2.87 5.28 -27.72
N SER A 33 3.50 6.21 -26.97
CA SER A 33 4.89 6.06 -26.49
C SER A 33 5.09 4.88 -25.54
N LEU A 34 4.05 4.47 -24.82
CA LEU A 34 4.06 3.33 -23.89
C LEU A 34 3.51 2.05 -24.51
N SER A 35 2.63 2.16 -25.51
CA SER A 35 1.99 0.99 -26.17
C SER A 35 2.97 0.16 -27.01
N GLY A 36 4.19 0.65 -27.24
CA GLY A 36 5.25 -0.08 -27.92
C GLY A 36 5.92 -1.19 -27.09
N TYR A 37 5.66 -1.25 -25.78
CA TYR A 37 6.21 -2.24 -24.87
C TYR A 37 5.15 -3.33 -24.60
N GLY A 38 5.34 -4.53 -25.16
CA GLY A 38 4.32 -5.58 -25.17
C GLY A 38 4.03 -6.20 -23.80
N GLU A 39 4.95 -6.06 -22.85
CA GLU A 39 4.79 -6.46 -21.46
C GLU A 39 4.00 -5.43 -20.64
N LEU A 40 3.92 -4.18 -21.11
CA LEU A 40 3.34 -3.07 -20.37
C LEU A 40 1.83 -3.00 -20.63
N VAL A 41 1.06 -2.91 -19.54
CA VAL A 41 -0.35 -2.57 -19.56
C VAL A 41 -0.52 -1.22 -18.91
N HIS A 42 -1.18 -0.30 -19.60
CA HIS A 42 -1.58 0.98 -19.05
C HIS A 42 -2.91 1.43 -19.62
N ALA A 43 -3.62 2.24 -18.86
CA ALA A 43 -4.86 2.88 -19.29
C ALA A 43 -5.12 4.15 -18.51
N VAL A 44 -5.69 5.15 -19.17
CA VAL A 44 -6.37 6.28 -18.53
C VAL A 44 -7.85 6.17 -18.86
N THR A 45 -8.68 5.90 -17.85
CA THR A 45 -10.12 5.69 -18.06
C THR A 45 -10.82 6.99 -18.42
N THR A 46 -11.97 6.88 -19.07
CA THR A 46 -12.92 7.99 -19.24
C THR A 46 -13.99 7.91 -18.14
N ARG A 47 -15.04 8.74 -18.23
CA ARG A 47 -16.25 8.62 -17.40
C ARG A 47 -17.27 7.59 -17.93
N HIS A 48 -16.99 6.90 -19.04
CA HIS A 48 -17.94 6.05 -19.76
C HIS A 48 -17.84 4.57 -19.42
N GLY A 49 -19.00 3.90 -19.39
CA GLY A 49 -19.13 2.44 -19.33
C GLY A 49 -19.09 1.83 -17.92
N GLY A 50 -19.32 2.65 -16.90
CA GLY A 50 -19.53 2.15 -15.54
C GLY A 50 -21.01 1.97 -15.19
N VAL A 51 -21.29 1.90 -13.89
CA VAL A 51 -22.62 1.70 -13.32
C VAL A 51 -23.00 2.74 -12.25
N SER A 52 -22.11 3.69 -11.97
CA SER A 52 -22.40 4.79 -11.04
C SER A 52 -23.47 5.71 -11.61
N ALA A 53 -24.18 6.39 -10.71
CA ALA A 53 -25.31 7.26 -11.05
C ALA A 53 -25.10 8.70 -10.59
N GLY A 54 -25.97 9.61 -11.04
CA GLY A 54 -25.95 11.01 -10.66
C GLY A 54 -24.61 11.71 -10.99
N PRO A 55 -24.00 12.48 -10.07
CA PRO A 55 -22.74 13.18 -10.33
C PRO A 55 -21.56 12.23 -10.60
N TYR A 56 -21.68 10.96 -10.21
CA TYR A 56 -20.66 9.94 -10.43
C TYR A 56 -20.83 9.20 -11.76
N ALA A 57 -21.87 9.51 -12.55
CA ALA A 57 -22.18 8.78 -13.76
C ALA A 57 -21.03 8.89 -14.81
N THR A 58 -20.55 7.78 -15.40
CA THR A 58 -20.92 6.37 -15.14
C THR A 58 -19.79 5.54 -14.54
N LEU A 59 -18.53 5.81 -14.90
CA LEU A 59 -17.35 5.03 -14.51
C LEU A 59 -16.53 5.73 -13.42
N ASN A 60 -17.15 6.00 -12.27
CA ASN A 60 -16.41 6.55 -11.13
C ASN A 60 -15.50 5.46 -10.52
N MET A 61 -14.21 5.80 -10.37
CA MET A 61 -13.18 4.90 -9.86
C MET A 61 -12.80 5.18 -8.41
N ASP A 62 -13.30 6.27 -7.82
CA ASP A 62 -12.99 6.65 -6.44
C ASP A 62 -13.99 6.09 -5.43
N ARG A 63 -13.45 5.48 -4.37
CA ARG A 63 -14.19 4.87 -3.26
C ARG A 63 -14.50 5.87 -2.12
N GLY A 64 -13.96 7.09 -2.16
CA GLY A 64 -13.96 8.03 -1.03
C GLY A 64 -15.01 9.14 -1.06
N LEU A 65 -15.64 9.44 -2.21
CA LEU A 65 -16.50 10.62 -2.39
C LEU A 65 -18.00 10.41 -2.12
N GLY A 66 -18.42 9.26 -1.60
CA GLY A 66 -19.84 9.01 -1.28
C GLY A 66 -20.68 8.48 -2.44
N ASP A 67 -20.05 7.98 -3.49
CA ASP A 67 -20.70 7.08 -4.46
C ASP A 67 -21.01 5.71 -3.82
N GLU A 68 -21.91 4.95 -4.44
CA GLU A 68 -22.30 3.63 -3.99
C GLU A 68 -21.10 2.66 -4.05
N PRO A 69 -20.65 2.07 -2.92
CA PRO A 69 -19.45 1.22 -2.91
C PRO A 69 -19.53 0.02 -3.86
N ALA A 70 -20.72 -0.53 -4.07
CA ALA A 70 -20.96 -1.61 -5.01
C ALA A 70 -20.77 -1.17 -6.47
N ALA A 71 -21.18 0.06 -6.81
CA ALA A 71 -21.00 0.63 -8.14
C ALA A 71 -19.52 0.85 -8.46
N VAL A 72 -18.77 1.45 -7.53
CA VAL A 72 -17.32 1.66 -7.68
C VAL A 72 -16.58 0.32 -7.78
N LYS A 73 -16.97 -0.68 -6.98
CA LYS A 73 -16.38 -2.03 -7.06
C LYS A 73 -16.60 -2.67 -8.43
N GLU A 74 -17.79 -2.51 -9.00
CA GLU A 74 -18.13 -2.98 -10.35
C GLU A 74 -17.35 -2.22 -11.43
N ASN A 75 -17.23 -0.89 -11.32
CA ASN A 75 -16.43 -0.07 -12.25
C ASN A 75 -14.96 -0.53 -12.28
N VAL A 76 -14.37 -0.73 -11.10
CA VAL A 76 -13.00 -1.27 -11.00
C VAL A 76 -12.90 -2.66 -11.64
N ARG A 77 -13.88 -3.54 -11.42
CA ARG A 77 -13.91 -4.87 -12.03
C ARG A 77 -13.95 -4.77 -13.57
N ARG A 78 -14.76 -3.87 -14.12
CA ARG A 78 -14.88 -3.66 -15.58
C ARG A 78 -13.57 -3.16 -16.19
N VAL A 79 -12.94 -2.16 -15.58
CA VAL A 79 -11.65 -1.63 -16.04
C VAL A 79 -10.59 -2.72 -16.00
N CYS A 80 -10.46 -3.43 -14.87
CA CYS A 80 -9.51 -4.55 -14.72
C CYS A 80 -9.70 -5.61 -15.82
N ALA A 81 -10.93 -6.01 -16.08
CA ALA A 81 -11.25 -6.98 -17.12
C ALA A 81 -10.88 -6.48 -18.52
N ALA A 82 -11.17 -5.21 -18.83
CA ALA A 82 -10.90 -4.60 -20.14
C ALA A 82 -9.39 -4.50 -20.46
N ILE A 83 -8.54 -4.43 -19.43
CA ILE A 83 -7.08 -4.30 -19.58
C ILE A 83 -6.32 -5.56 -19.17
N GLY A 84 -7.01 -6.68 -18.93
CA GLY A 84 -6.37 -7.96 -18.63
C GLY A 84 -5.70 -8.06 -17.24
N ILE A 85 -6.10 -7.24 -16.28
CA ILE A 85 -5.55 -7.22 -14.92
C ILE A 85 -6.54 -7.88 -13.95
N ARG A 86 -6.05 -8.59 -12.93
CA ARG A 86 -6.90 -9.03 -11.82
C ARG A 86 -6.96 -7.94 -10.76
N ARG A 87 -8.18 -7.60 -10.34
CA ARG A 87 -8.44 -6.54 -9.33
C ARG A 87 -7.68 -6.78 -8.02
N GLU A 88 -7.49 -8.03 -7.63
CA GLU A 88 -6.80 -8.44 -6.42
C GLU A 88 -5.30 -8.15 -6.47
N GLN A 89 -4.74 -7.91 -7.66
CA GLN A 89 -3.35 -7.53 -7.84
C GLN A 89 -3.13 -6.02 -7.69
N LEU A 90 -4.18 -5.20 -7.77
CA LEU A 90 -4.05 -3.75 -7.72
C LEU A 90 -3.45 -3.27 -6.41
N VAL A 91 -2.50 -2.35 -6.52
CA VAL A 91 -2.00 -1.54 -5.40
C VAL A 91 -2.35 -0.09 -5.68
N SER A 92 -2.94 0.59 -4.70
CA SER A 92 -3.38 1.98 -4.85
C SER A 92 -3.07 2.78 -3.60
N PRO A 93 -2.80 4.08 -3.68
CA PRO A 93 -2.75 4.91 -2.49
C PRO A 93 -4.10 5.56 -2.17
N ARG A 94 -4.24 6.10 -0.96
CA ARG A 94 -5.14 7.22 -0.68
C ARG A 94 -4.33 8.50 -0.85
N GLN A 95 -4.60 9.19 -1.94
CA GLN A 95 -3.88 10.39 -2.36
C GLN A 95 -4.12 11.54 -1.37
N ARG A 96 -3.05 12.21 -0.95
CA ARG A 96 -3.11 13.35 -0.01
C ARG A 96 -2.46 14.61 -0.58
N HIS A 97 -2.18 14.62 -1.89
CA HIS A 97 -1.51 15.71 -2.60
C HIS A 97 -0.11 16.02 -2.04
N THR A 98 0.59 14.99 -1.60
CA THR A 98 1.97 15.02 -1.08
C THR A 98 2.99 14.82 -2.21
N ALA A 99 4.28 14.91 -1.87
CA ALA A 99 5.38 14.45 -2.72
C ALA A 99 5.91 13.07 -2.30
N ASN A 100 5.14 12.31 -1.51
CA ASN A 100 5.59 11.04 -0.96
C ASN A 100 5.50 9.94 -2.02
N VAL A 101 6.60 9.20 -2.15
CA VAL A 101 6.74 8.05 -3.06
C VAL A 101 6.85 6.77 -2.24
N ARG A 102 6.19 5.70 -2.68
CA ARG A 102 6.31 4.38 -2.07
C ARG A 102 6.67 3.32 -3.10
N ARG A 103 7.70 2.54 -2.78
CA ARG A 103 7.96 1.26 -3.45
C ARG A 103 6.93 0.23 -3.00
N VAL A 104 6.37 -0.50 -3.95
CA VAL A 104 5.42 -1.60 -3.71
C VAL A 104 5.84 -2.85 -4.47
N ASP A 105 5.68 -4.00 -3.84
CA ASP A 105 6.06 -5.30 -4.37
C ASP A 105 4.85 -6.26 -4.35
N ARG A 106 5.04 -7.53 -4.74
CA ARG A 106 3.95 -8.53 -4.83
C ARG A 106 3.19 -8.75 -3.51
N ILE A 107 3.86 -8.57 -2.38
CA ILE A 107 3.26 -8.67 -1.04
C ILE A 107 2.22 -7.58 -0.76
N ASP A 108 2.24 -6.51 -1.55
CA ASP A 108 1.39 -5.35 -1.37
C ASP A 108 0.11 -5.40 -2.23
N ARG A 109 -0.05 -6.45 -3.05
CA ARG A 109 -1.23 -6.68 -3.88
C ARG A 109 -2.51 -6.62 -3.04
N GLY A 110 -3.49 -5.85 -3.53
CA GLY A 110 -4.77 -5.65 -2.87
C GLY A 110 -4.72 -4.64 -1.71
N LEU A 111 -3.55 -4.12 -1.35
CA LEU A 111 -3.41 -3.13 -0.28
C LEU A 111 -3.67 -1.72 -0.79
N VAL A 112 -4.09 -0.86 0.15
CA VAL A 112 -4.27 0.58 -0.06
C VAL A 112 -3.41 1.35 0.94
N TYR A 113 -2.51 2.21 0.46
CA TYR A 113 -1.60 2.99 1.33
C TYR A 113 -2.03 4.43 1.52
N ASP A 114 -2.19 4.91 2.74
CA ASP A 114 -2.50 6.33 2.99
C ASP A 114 -1.25 7.22 2.88
N GLY A 115 -1.43 8.46 2.42
CA GLY A 115 -0.41 9.50 2.46
C GLY A 115 0.66 9.41 1.38
N TYR A 116 0.38 8.75 0.26
CA TYR A 116 1.28 8.66 -0.89
C TYR A 116 0.59 9.14 -2.16
N ASP A 117 1.36 9.76 -3.04
CA ASP A 117 0.88 10.29 -4.33
C ASP A 117 1.75 9.80 -5.49
N ALA A 118 2.73 8.93 -5.22
CA ALA A 118 3.45 8.18 -6.23
C ALA A 118 3.74 6.76 -5.73
N LEU A 119 3.55 5.78 -6.60
CA LEU A 119 3.92 4.38 -6.36
C LEU A 119 4.92 3.94 -7.42
N VAL A 120 5.93 3.15 -7.03
CA VAL A 120 6.94 2.58 -7.93
C VAL A 120 7.06 1.06 -7.73
N THR A 121 7.30 0.32 -8.80
CA THR A 121 7.52 -1.13 -8.75
C THR A 121 8.32 -1.61 -9.97
N ASP A 122 9.13 -2.67 -9.83
CA ASP A 122 9.72 -3.46 -10.92
C ASP A 122 9.08 -4.86 -11.03
N GLN A 123 8.09 -5.14 -10.18
CA GLN A 123 7.53 -6.47 -10.07
C GLN A 123 6.41 -6.65 -11.10
N PRO A 124 6.49 -7.68 -11.97
CA PRO A 124 5.37 -8.02 -12.81
C PRO A 124 4.18 -8.45 -11.94
N ASP A 125 2.99 -8.32 -12.50
CA ASP A 125 1.71 -8.59 -11.83
C ASP A 125 1.46 -7.71 -10.59
N VAL A 126 2.10 -6.53 -10.45
CA VAL A 126 1.81 -5.51 -9.42
C VAL A 126 1.29 -4.23 -10.09
N PRO A 127 0.07 -4.24 -10.64
CA PRO A 127 -0.52 -3.07 -11.27
C PRO A 127 -0.87 -1.99 -10.25
N LEU A 128 -0.54 -0.76 -10.60
CA LEU A 128 -0.79 0.45 -9.83
C LEU A 128 -2.07 1.13 -10.31
N LEU A 129 -2.88 1.66 -9.40
CA LEU A 129 -4.07 2.46 -9.72
C LEU A 129 -4.11 3.73 -8.90
N MET A 130 -4.39 4.85 -9.56
CA MET A 130 -4.65 6.16 -8.94
C MET A 130 -5.85 6.81 -9.60
N VAL A 131 -6.53 7.69 -8.86
CA VAL A 131 -7.76 8.37 -9.31
C VAL A 131 -7.55 9.86 -9.48
N TYR A 132 -8.27 10.47 -10.41
CA TYR A 132 -8.03 11.83 -10.87
C TYR A 132 -9.35 12.53 -11.22
N ALA A 133 -9.39 13.80 -10.87
CA ALA A 133 -10.34 14.78 -11.37
C ALA A 133 -9.54 16.09 -11.39
N ASP A 134 -9.15 16.52 -12.58
CA ASP A 134 -8.24 17.66 -12.87
C ASP A 134 -6.75 17.51 -12.54
N CYS A 135 -6.34 16.75 -11.52
CA CYS A 135 -4.91 16.54 -11.26
C CYS A 135 -4.25 15.72 -12.38
N ALA A 136 -2.94 15.90 -12.61
CA ALA A 136 -2.25 15.25 -13.72
C ALA A 136 -1.81 13.81 -13.38
N PRO A 137 -2.22 12.79 -14.16
CA PRO A 137 -1.59 11.49 -14.15
C PRO A 137 -0.22 11.59 -14.81
N VAL A 138 0.83 11.14 -14.14
CA VAL A 138 2.14 10.96 -14.76
C VAL A 138 2.53 9.48 -14.65
N LEU A 139 2.81 8.88 -15.81
CA LEU A 139 3.23 7.49 -15.96
C LEU A 139 4.69 7.49 -16.39
N ILE A 140 5.53 6.67 -15.77
CA ILE A 140 6.95 6.53 -16.15
C ILE A 140 7.26 5.05 -16.27
N TYR A 141 7.93 4.67 -17.36
CA TYR A 141 8.41 3.32 -17.59
C TYR A 141 9.91 3.33 -17.89
N ASP A 142 10.65 2.44 -17.23
CA ASP A 142 12.02 2.08 -17.59
C ASP A 142 12.01 0.69 -18.24
N PRO A 143 12.19 0.60 -19.57
CA PRO A 143 12.23 -0.68 -20.28
C PRO A 143 13.42 -1.55 -19.91
N ALA A 144 14.55 -0.98 -19.46
CA ALA A 144 15.76 -1.75 -19.18
C ALA A 144 15.63 -2.56 -17.88
N HIS A 145 14.90 -2.01 -16.89
CA HIS A 145 14.68 -2.63 -15.59
C HIS A 145 13.25 -3.16 -15.41
N HIS A 146 12.38 -2.98 -16.41
CA HIS A 146 10.93 -3.21 -16.33
C HIS A 146 10.28 -2.51 -15.12
N ALA A 147 10.85 -1.39 -14.69
CA ALA A 147 10.38 -0.61 -13.56
C ALA A 147 9.39 0.45 -14.03
N LEU A 148 8.37 0.71 -13.23
CA LEU A 148 7.33 1.68 -13.54
C LEU A 148 6.97 2.54 -12.32
N ALA A 149 6.51 3.75 -12.62
CA ALA A 149 5.93 4.67 -11.65
C ALA A 149 4.58 5.19 -12.13
N LEU A 150 3.61 5.21 -11.22
CA LEU A 150 2.35 5.93 -11.41
C LEU A 150 2.26 7.04 -10.37
N ILE A 151 1.94 8.25 -10.83
CA ILE A 151 2.05 9.47 -10.02
C ILE A 151 0.78 10.30 -10.15
N HIS A 152 0.29 10.77 -9.01
CA HIS A 152 -0.74 11.79 -8.86
C HIS A 152 -0.10 13.17 -8.64
N SER A 153 -0.19 14.03 -9.66
CA SER A 153 0.41 15.36 -9.61
C SER A 153 -0.65 16.47 -9.74
N GLY A 154 -1.31 16.77 -8.62
CA GLY A 154 -2.00 18.05 -8.43
C GLY A 154 -1.02 19.17 -8.10
N TRP A 155 -1.48 20.43 -8.02
CA TRP A 155 -0.56 21.57 -7.85
C TRP A 155 0.38 21.46 -6.65
N ARG A 156 -0.09 20.92 -5.50
CA ARG A 156 0.76 20.73 -4.31
C ARG A 156 1.86 19.70 -4.55
N GLY A 157 1.52 18.58 -5.18
CA GLY A 157 2.49 17.55 -5.57
C GLY A 157 3.47 18.07 -6.62
N THR A 158 2.98 18.82 -7.61
CA THR A 158 3.80 19.44 -8.66
C THR A 158 4.81 20.43 -8.08
N VAL A 159 4.38 21.36 -7.22
CA VAL A 159 5.29 22.30 -6.55
C VAL A 159 6.23 21.57 -5.58
N GLY A 160 5.75 20.52 -4.91
CA GLY A 160 6.54 19.67 -4.02
C GLY A 160 7.50 18.71 -4.73
N GLY A 161 7.53 18.70 -6.07
CA GLY A 161 8.46 17.88 -6.85
C GLY A 161 8.14 16.38 -6.85
N VAL A 162 6.87 15.97 -6.73
CA VAL A 162 6.48 14.54 -6.67
C VAL A 162 6.98 13.73 -7.89
N VAL A 163 6.98 14.34 -9.08
CA VAL A 163 7.50 13.71 -10.30
C VAL A 163 9.00 13.49 -10.22
N ARG A 164 9.76 14.50 -9.76
CA ARG A 164 11.19 14.38 -9.53
C ARG A 164 11.50 13.31 -8.50
N ALA A 165 10.77 13.31 -7.38
CA ALA A 165 10.92 12.31 -6.33
C ALA A 165 10.64 10.88 -6.83
N ALA A 166 9.68 10.70 -7.73
CA ALA A 166 9.38 9.40 -8.34
C ALA A 166 10.49 8.93 -9.28
N VAL A 167 11.06 9.81 -10.11
CA VAL A 167 12.25 9.50 -10.93
C VAL A 167 13.42 9.13 -10.04
N ASP A 168 13.70 9.91 -9.00
CA ASP A 168 14.77 9.63 -8.04
C ASP A 168 14.56 8.29 -7.32
N ALA A 169 13.30 7.91 -7.04
CA ALA A 169 12.97 6.61 -6.48
C ALA A 169 13.24 5.47 -7.47
N LEU A 170 12.87 5.60 -8.75
CA LEU A 170 13.20 4.60 -9.77
C LEU A 170 14.71 4.41 -9.91
N CYS A 171 15.48 5.49 -9.88
CA CYS A 171 16.94 5.45 -9.91
C CYS A 171 17.52 4.74 -8.68
N ARG A 172 17.04 5.11 -7.48
CA ARG A 172 17.54 4.57 -6.21
C ARG A 172 17.19 3.11 -5.99
N GLU A 173 15.95 2.71 -6.29
CA GLU A 173 15.43 1.38 -5.98
C GLU A 173 15.83 0.34 -7.03
N TYR A 174 15.93 0.73 -8.30
CA TYR A 174 16.09 -0.21 -9.42
C TYR A 174 17.32 0.04 -10.29
N GLY A 175 18.11 1.09 -10.01
CA GLY A 175 19.25 1.46 -10.86
C GLY A 175 18.84 2.10 -12.19
N SER A 176 17.58 2.56 -12.29
CA SER A 176 17.03 3.16 -13.50
C SER A 176 17.82 4.39 -13.94
N ARG A 177 17.89 4.62 -15.25
CA ARG A 177 18.56 5.79 -15.83
C ARG A 177 17.52 6.71 -16.47
N PRO A 178 17.40 7.99 -16.06
CA PRO A 178 16.37 8.88 -16.58
C PRO A 178 16.33 9.01 -18.11
N ALA A 179 17.50 9.05 -18.76
CA ALA A 179 17.60 9.10 -20.21
C ALA A 179 17.00 7.88 -20.93
N ASP A 180 16.94 6.73 -20.25
CA ASP A 180 16.40 5.47 -20.75
C ASP A 180 14.90 5.31 -20.41
N MET A 181 14.31 6.22 -19.62
CA MET A 181 12.88 6.17 -19.30
C MET A 181 12.00 6.71 -20.45
N VAL A 182 10.74 6.29 -20.45
CA VAL A 182 9.64 6.87 -21.23
C VAL A 182 8.58 7.36 -20.26
N ALA A 183 8.16 8.60 -20.40
CA ALA A 183 7.15 9.21 -19.54
C ALA A 183 5.95 9.72 -20.36
N ALA A 184 4.78 9.68 -19.73
CA ALA A 184 3.54 10.18 -20.28
C ALA A 184 2.80 11.04 -19.25
N ILE A 185 2.33 12.21 -19.67
CA ILE A 185 1.49 13.12 -18.88
C ILE A 185 0.06 13.05 -19.43
N GLY A 186 -0.89 12.62 -18.60
CA GLY A 186 -2.27 12.37 -19.00
C GLY A 186 -3.21 13.56 -18.96
N PRO A 187 -4.47 13.32 -19.39
CA PRO A 187 -5.55 14.28 -19.28
C PRO A 187 -5.64 14.86 -17.87
N SER A 188 -5.70 16.18 -17.79
CA SER A 188 -5.78 16.94 -16.54
C SER A 188 -6.37 18.31 -16.84
N ILE A 189 -6.58 19.16 -15.83
CA ILE A 189 -7.01 20.52 -16.12
C ILE A 189 -5.88 21.27 -16.85
N GLY A 190 -6.19 21.85 -18.00
CA GLY A 190 -5.24 22.61 -18.82
C GLY A 190 -5.15 24.06 -18.39
N ALA A 191 -4.09 24.75 -18.81
CA ALA A 191 -3.91 26.19 -18.59
C ALA A 191 -5.07 27.03 -19.13
N CYS A 192 -5.86 26.53 -20.09
CA CYS A 192 -7.08 27.19 -20.56
C CYS A 192 -8.17 27.35 -19.48
N CYS A 193 -8.19 26.47 -18.46
CA CYS A 193 -9.23 26.44 -17.43
C CYS A 193 -8.68 26.53 -16.00
N TYR A 194 -7.38 26.31 -15.78
CA TYR A 194 -6.81 26.22 -14.44
C TYR A 194 -6.41 27.58 -13.86
N GLU A 195 -7.42 28.39 -13.57
CA GLU A 195 -7.23 29.64 -12.83
C GLU A 195 -6.83 29.36 -11.37
N VAL A 196 -5.78 30.01 -10.88
CA VAL A 196 -5.21 29.82 -9.54
C VAL A 196 -5.00 31.14 -8.79
N GLY A 197 -5.19 31.12 -7.47
CA GLY A 197 -4.96 32.28 -6.60
C GLY A 197 -3.48 32.54 -6.30
N ASP A 198 -3.22 33.62 -5.56
CA ASP A 198 -1.87 34.08 -5.22
C ASP A 198 -1.04 33.05 -4.43
N GLU A 199 -1.69 32.22 -3.61
CA GLU A 199 -1.03 31.11 -2.89
C GLU A 199 -0.31 30.18 -3.85
N VAL A 200 -1.04 29.65 -4.83
CA VAL A 200 -0.51 28.70 -5.81
C VAL A 200 0.50 29.39 -6.72
N ALA A 201 0.21 30.61 -7.18
CA ALA A 201 1.13 31.38 -8.02
C ALA A 201 2.45 31.68 -7.28
N GLY A 202 2.39 32.01 -5.98
CA GLY A 202 3.55 32.20 -5.13
C GLY A 202 4.36 30.92 -4.96
N ALA A 203 3.68 29.79 -4.73
CA ALA A 203 4.31 28.48 -4.59
C ALA A 203 5.03 28.06 -5.90
N VAL A 204 4.42 28.30 -7.07
CA VAL A 204 5.06 28.06 -8.38
C VAL A 204 6.28 28.96 -8.57
N ARG A 205 6.20 30.25 -8.23
CA ARG A 205 7.36 31.16 -8.33
C ARG A 205 8.52 30.75 -7.41
N ALA A 206 8.23 30.08 -6.30
CA ALA A 206 9.24 29.59 -5.38
C ALA A 206 9.89 28.28 -5.85
N ALA A 207 9.14 27.40 -6.52
CA ALA A 207 9.60 26.05 -6.88
C ALA A 207 10.31 25.96 -8.25
N PHE A 208 10.06 26.90 -9.16
CA PHE A 208 10.55 26.81 -10.54
C PHE A 208 11.46 27.99 -10.90
N GLU A 209 12.52 27.73 -11.67
CA GLU A 209 13.46 28.78 -12.12
C GLU A 209 12.84 29.78 -13.11
N ARG A 210 11.87 29.32 -13.92
CA ARG A 210 11.21 30.09 -14.98
C ARG A 210 9.69 30.06 -14.86
N PRO A 211 9.12 30.60 -13.76
CA PRO A 211 7.69 30.50 -13.47
C PRO A 211 6.82 31.24 -14.49
N GLU A 212 7.35 32.21 -15.22
CA GLU A 212 6.68 32.92 -16.32
C GLU A 212 6.30 32.01 -17.49
N ARG A 213 6.93 30.84 -17.62
CA ARG A 213 6.56 29.81 -18.61
C ARG A 213 5.41 28.92 -18.14
N LEU A 214 5.12 28.94 -16.84
CA LEU A 214 4.13 28.07 -16.19
C LEU A 214 2.89 28.83 -15.76
N LEU A 215 3.01 30.14 -15.54
CA LEU A 215 1.94 31.04 -15.17
C LEU A 215 1.63 31.98 -16.33
N THR A 216 0.48 31.79 -16.98
CA THR A 216 0.02 32.72 -18.01
C THR A 216 -0.55 33.97 -17.34
N PRO A 217 -0.12 35.19 -17.72
CA PRO A 217 -0.55 36.42 -17.04
C PRO A 217 -2.04 36.70 -17.31
N PRO A 218 -2.73 37.32 -16.34
CA PRO A 218 -4.13 37.66 -16.50
C PRO A 218 -4.29 38.75 -17.57
N GLN A 219 -5.20 38.54 -18.52
CA GLN A 219 -5.66 39.61 -19.42
C GLN A 219 -7.14 39.92 -19.16
N PRO A 220 -7.57 41.19 -19.09
CA PRO A 220 -6.96 42.37 -18.46
C PRO A 220 -7.29 42.48 -16.95
N VAL A 221 -8.19 41.62 -16.45
CA VAL A 221 -8.62 41.51 -15.05
C VAL A 221 -8.84 40.01 -14.80
N GLY A 222 -8.00 39.37 -14.01
CA GLY A 222 -8.09 37.93 -13.79
C GLY A 222 -7.01 37.41 -12.85
N ARG A 223 -7.14 36.16 -12.43
CA ARG A 223 -6.10 35.44 -11.69
C ARG A 223 -5.18 34.71 -12.67
N ALA A 224 -3.99 34.31 -12.22
CA ALA A 224 -3.02 33.60 -13.08
C ALA A 224 -3.55 32.21 -13.45
N HIS A 225 -3.19 31.73 -14.63
CA HIS A 225 -3.49 30.36 -15.06
C HIS A 225 -2.25 29.50 -14.95
N PHE A 226 -2.35 28.35 -14.27
CA PHE A 226 -1.22 27.45 -14.05
C PHE A 226 -1.22 26.30 -15.07
N ASP A 227 -0.12 26.16 -15.80
CA ASP A 227 0.11 25.06 -16.73
C ASP A 227 0.72 23.85 -16.01
N LEU A 228 -0.15 22.95 -15.54
CA LEU A 228 0.26 21.69 -14.92
C LEU A 228 1.06 20.79 -15.87
N TRP A 229 0.77 20.81 -17.18
CA TRP A 229 1.48 19.97 -18.14
C TRP A 229 2.92 20.44 -18.30
N ALA A 230 3.12 21.73 -18.51
CA ALA A 230 4.46 22.32 -18.61
C ALA A 230 5.26 22.14 -17.31
N ALA A 231 4.62 22.27 -16.14
CA ALA A 231 5.29 22.12 -14.86
C ALA A 231 5.73 20.67 -14.58
N ASN A 232 4.91 19.67 -14.92
CA ASN A 232 5.29 18.27 -14.78
C ASN A 232 6.32 17.84 -15.84
N ARG A 233 6.23 18.38 -17.06
CA ARG A 233 7.26 18.20 -18.10
C ARG A 233 8.61 18.76 -17.64
N TYR A 234 8.62 19.94 -17.01
CA TYR A 234 9.84 20.52 -16.44
C TYR A 234 10.53 19.54 -15.49
N TRP A 235 9.80 18.92 -14.55
CA TRP A 235 10.41 17.98 -13.60
C TRP A 235 10.97 16.71 -14.26
N LEU A 236 10.32 16.22 -15.30
CA LEU A 236 10.83 15.08 -16.08
C LEU A 236 12.13 15.45 -16.80
N GLU A 237 12.14 16.60 -17.49
CA GLU A 237 13.31 17.10 -18.23
C GLU A 237 14.49 17.41 -17.30
N ASP A 238 14.21 18.07 -16.16
CA ASP A 238 15.18 18.39 -15.11
C ASP A 238 15.78 17.12 -14.46
N ALA A 239 14.98 16.06 -14.32
CA ALA A 239 15.47 14.76 -13.87
C ALA A 239 16.28 14.01 -14.94
N GLY A 240 16.30 14.50 -16.19
CA GLY A 240 17.04 13.91 -17.32
C GLY A 240 16.23 12.95 -18.19
N VAL A 241 14.89 12.91 -18.04
CA VAL A 241 14.01 12.12 -18.90
C VAL A 241 13.86 12.82 -20.26
N GLN A 242 14.13 12.09 -21.34
CA GLN A 242 14.18 12.67 -22.70
C GLN A 242 12.94 12.34 -23.54
N ARG A 243 12.25 11.23 -23.24
CA ARG A 243 11.10 10.73 -24.01
C ARG A 243 9.81 11.00 -23.24
N ILE A 244 9.17 12.13 -23.54
CA ILE A 244 8.00 12.61 -22.80
C ILE A 244 6.84 12.88 -23.76
N GLU A 245 5.78 12.11 -23.62
CA GLU A 245 4.51 12.33 -24.29
C GLU A 245 3.55 13.13 -23.38
N THR A 246 2.79 14.07 -23.93
CA THR A 246 1.79 14.85 -23.18
C THR A 246 0.46 14.79 -23.91
N ALA A 247 -0.61 14.44 -23.20
CA ALA A 247 -1.94 14.28 -23.76
C ALA A 247 -2.52 15.61 -24.28
N GLU A 248 -2.28 16.71 -23.55
CA GLU A 248 -2.84 18.05 -23.84
C GLU A 248 -4.38 18.07 -23.91
N ILE A 249 -5.05 17.18 -23.16
CA ILE A 249 -6.51 17.11 -23.06
C ILE A 249 -6.97 17.74 -21.74
N CYS A 250 -7.66 18.88 -21.82
CA CYS A 250 -8.20 19.57 -20.65
C CYS A 250 -9.46 18.88 -20.12
N THR A 251 -9.42 18.32 -18.91
CA THR A 251 -10.58 17.65 -18.27
C THR A 251 -11.77 18.59 -18.07
N ALA A 252 -11.52 19.87 -17.78
CA ALA A 252 -12.57 20.87 -17.62
C ALA A 252 -13.21 21.30 -18.96
N CYS A 253 -12.51 21.17 -20.09
CA CYS A 253 -13.09 21.40 -21.42
C CYS A 253 -13.83 20.17 -21.94
N HIS A 254 -13.41 18.98 -21.53
CA HIS A 254 -13.89 17.70 -22.03
C HIS A 254 -14.64 16.91 -20.94
N ILE A 255 -15.60 17.57 -20.30
CA ILE A 255 -16.45 16.92 -19.28
C ILE A 255 -17.35 15.82 -19.87
N ASP A 256 -17.49 15.78 -21.20
CA ASP A 256 -18.12 14.69 -21.92
C ASP A 256 -17.34 13.39 -21.78
N ASP A 257 -16.01 13.44 -21.69
CA ASP A 257 -15.14 12.26 -21.59
C ASP A 257 -14.48 12.09 -20.21
N PHE A 258 -14.29 13.17 -19.45
CA PHE A 258 -13.60 13.13 -18.16
C PHE A 258 -14.43 13.76 -17.04
N TYR A 259 -14.14 13.34 -15.82
CA TYR A 259 -14.61 14.05 -14.64
C TYR A 259 -13.72 15.26 -14.35
N SER A 260 -14.32 16.38 -13.92
CA SER A 260 -13.59 17.60 -13.56
C SER A 260 -14.13 18.21 -12.27
N HIS A 261 -13.30 18.20 -11.23
CA HIS A 261 -13.64 18.80 -9.94
C HIS A 261 -13.94 20.30 -10.09
N ARG A 262 -13.17 21.01 -10.93
CA ARG A 262 -13.31 22.44 -11.19
C ARG A 262 -14.57 22.75 -11.99
N ALA A 263 -14.80 22.06 -13.11
CA ALA A 263 -15.93 22.37 -13.98
C ALA A 263 -17.27 21.92 -13.38
N GLU A 264 -17.27 20.84 -12.59
CA GLU A 264 -18.46 20.26 -11.97
C GLU A 264 -18.61 20.66 -10.49
N ALA A 265 -17.92 21.73 -10.07
CA ALA A 265 -18.03 22.34 -8.73
C ALA A 265 -17.90 21.33 -7.55
N GLY A 266 -17.02 20.35 -7.71
CA GLY A 266 -16.73 19.30 -6.74
C GLY A 266 -17.76 18.18 -6.63
N GLN A 267 -18.88 18.26 -7.36
CA GLN A 267 -19.91 17.21 -7.38
C GLN A 267 -19.68 16.29 -8.58
N THR A 268 -18.63 15.48 -8.50
CA THR A 268 -18.20 14.62 -9.61
C THR A 268 -17.54 13.33 -9.12
N GLY A 269 -17.48 12.31 -9.98
CA GLY A 269 -16.60 11.17 -9.81
C GLY A 269 -15.13 11.46 -10.15
N HIS A 270 -14.34 10.39 -10.21
CA HIS A 270 -12.95 10.42 -10.67
C HIS A 270 -12.70 9.37 -11.74
N PHE A 271 -11.91 9.74 -12.74
CA PHE A 271 -11.33 8.77 -13.68
C PHE A 271 -10.06 8.18 -13.04
N ALA A 272 -9.51 7.13 -13.62
CA ALA A 272 -8.30 6.50 -13.11
C ALA A 272 -7.20 6.43 -14.17
N ALA A 273 -5.96 6.40 -13.71
CA ALA A 273 -4.85 5.83 -14.46
C ALA A 273 -4.46 4.50 -13.82
N VAL A 274 -4.17 3.52 -14.66
CA VAL A 274 -3.70 2.18 -14.27
C VAL A 274 -2.44 1.88 -15.06
N MET A 275 -1.44 1.28 -14.42
CA MET A 275 -0.19 0.88 -15.06
C MET A 275 0.40 -0.37 -14.38
N GLY A 276 0.87 -1.35 -15.15
CA GLY A 276 1.49 -2.56 -14.64
C GLY A 276 2.24 -3.31 -15.73
N CYS A 277 3.06 -4.29 -15.34
CA CYS A 277 3.72 -5.21 -16.26
C CYS A 277 3.10 -6.60 -16.14
N HIS A 278 2.84 -7.26 -17.26
CA HIS A 278 2.62 -8.70 -17.28
C HIS A 278 3.94 -9.44 -16.99
N PRO A 279 3.88 -10.65 -16.40
CA PRO A 279 5.06 -11.49 -16.33
C PRO A 279 5.51 -11.77 -17.76
N VAL A 280 6.81 -11.55 -18.01
CA VAL A 280 7.46 -11.90 -19.29
C VAL A 280 7.40 -13.41 -19.45
N THR A 281 6.26 -13.88 -19.92
CA THR A 281 6.09 -15.20 -20.47
C THR A 281 6.36 -15.06 -21.96
N ASN A 282 7.04 -16.04 -22.54
CA ASN A 282 7.37 -16.10 -23.95
C ASN A 282 6.07 -16.30 -24.78
N LEU A 283 5.15 -15.33 -24.72
CA LEU A 283 3.88 -15.36 -25.41
C LEU A 283 4.07 -14.85 -26.84
N PRO A 284 3.46 -15.51 -27.82
CA PRO A 284 3.63 -15.19 -29.22
C PRO A 284 3.08 -13.80 -29.50
N ILE A 285 3.84 -13.03 -30.28
CA ILE A 285 3.39 -11.78 -30.92
C ILE A 285 2.10 -12.11 -31.68
N TYR A 286 0.95 -11.63 -31.21
CA TYR A 286 -0.25 -11.60 -32.03
C TYR A 286 -0.09 -10.45 -33.04
N PRO A 287 -0.04 -10.73 -34.35
CA PRO A 287 0.19 -9.68 -35.32
C PRO A 287 -1.04 -8.78 -35.43
N VAL A 288 -0.86 -7.50 -35.09
CA VAL A 288 -1.74 -6.43 -35.55
C VAL A 288 -1.54 -6.32 -37.06
N THR A 289 -2.57 -6.68 -37.83
CA THR A 289 -2.54 -6.64 -39.29
C THR A 289 -2.44 -5.21 -39.82
N ASN A 290 -1.65 -5.05 -40.88
CA ASN A 290 -1.49 -3.92 -41.81
C ASN A 290 -0.63 -2.71 -41.39
N LEU A 291 0.63 -2.69 -41.86
CA LEU A 291 1.20 -1.70 -42.84
C LEU A 291 2.72 -1.96 -43.06
N PRO A 292 3.38 -1.39 -44.10
CA PRO A 292 4.06 -2.14 -45.16
C PRO A 292 5.50 -2.58 -44.87
N ILE A 293 5.87 -3.65 -45.58
CA ILE A 293 7.15 -4.34 -45.62
C ILE A 293 8.23 -3.45 -46.26
N TYR A 294 9.35 -3.24 -45.56
CA TYR A 294 10.64 -2.96 -46.19
C TYR A 294 11.54 -4.19 -46.06
N PRO A 295 12.18 -4.68 -47.13
CA PRO A 295 12.95 -5.92 -47.07
C PRO A 295 14.34 -5.67 -46.47
N VAL A 296 14.65 -6.37 -45.37
CA VAL A 296 16.04 -6.59 -44.95
C VAL A 296 16.28 -8.09 -44.97
N THR A 297 17.13 -8.51 -45.91
CA THR A 297 17.61 -9.87 -46.08
C THR A 297 18.60 -10.22 -44.97
N LEU A 298 18.35 -11.28 -44.21
CA LEU A 298 19.38 -12.01 -43.46
C LEU A 298 19.20 -13.54 -43.58
N SER A 299 20.34 -14.18 -43.77
CA SER A 299 20.61 -15.58 -44.14
C SER A 299 20.31 -16.58 -43.00
N PRO A 300 20.01 -17.87 -43.28
CA PRO A 300 19.66 -18.85 -42.25
C PRO A 300 20.91 -19.56 -41.73
N CYS A 301 21.04 -19.73 -40.40
CA CYS A 301 21.93 -20.75 -39.85
C CYS A 301 21.65 -21.06 -38.35
N HIS A 302 21.44 -22.36 -38.10
CA HIS A 302 21.55 -23.12 -36.85
C HIS A 302 20.36 -23.12 -35.85
N LEU A 303 19.53 -24.16 -36.00
CA LEU A 303 18.81 -24.80 -34.90
C LEU A 303 19.81 -25.40 -33.91
N VAL A 304 19.70 -25.03 -32.63
CA VAL A 304 20.26 -25.79 -31.51
C VAL A 304 19.10 -26.35 -30.70
N THR A 305 18.95 -27.68 -30.75
CA THR A 305 18.10 -28.44 -29.83
C THR A 305 18.79 -28.51 -28.47
N VAL A 306 18.15 -28.00 -27.41
CA VAL A 306 18.57 -28.25 -26.03
C VAL A 306 17.71 -29.38 -25.46
N SER A 307 18.37 -30.50 -25.14
CA SER A 307 17.77 -31.65 -24.49
C SER A 307 17.36 -31.33 -23.06
N SER A 308 16.23 -31.88 -22.64
CA SER A 308 15.73 -31.92 -21.28
C SER A 308 16.79 -32.39 -20.27
N MET A 309 17.26 -31.47 -19.42
CA MET A 309 17.84 -31.80 -18.12
C MET A 309 16.88 -31.25 -17.05
N GLY A 310 16.35 -32.17 -16.25
CA GLY A 310 15.33 -31.90 -15.25
C GLY A 310 15.81 -30.89 -14.21
N TRP A 311 15.07 -29.80 -14.11
CA TRP A 311 15.00 -28.97 -12.92
C TRP A 311 13.61 -29.19 -12.33
N SER A 312 13.54 -30.00 -11.28
CA SER A 312 12.39 -30.08 -10.41
C SER A 312 12.21 -28.74 -9.72
N LEU A 313 11.24 -27.95 -10.20
CA LEU A 313 10.70 -26.79 -9.52
C LEU A 313 10.16 -27.23 -8.16
N VAL A 314 10.88 -26.93 -7.08
CA VAL A 314 10.31 -26.94 -5.74
C VAL A 314 9.58 -25.60 -5.59
N GLY A 315 8.25 -25.65 -5.54
CA GLY A 315 7.41 -24.48 -5.25
C GLY A 315 6.27 -24.26 -6.23
N GLY A 316 5.45 -25.29 -6.50
CA GLY A 316 4.11 -25.04 -7.02
C GLY A 316 3.26 -24.35 -5.95
N GLU A 317 2.60 -23.24 -6.28
CA GLU A 317 1.54 -22.67 -5.43
C GLU A 317 0.44 -23.73 -5.25
N THR A 318 0.32 -24.29 -4.04
CA THR A 318 -0.79 -25.17 -3.68
C THR A 318 -2.06 -24.34 -3.49
N VAL A 319 -3.23 -24.97 -3.65
CA VAL A 319 -4.54 -24.34 -3.40
C VAL A 319 -4.61 -23.82 -1.95
N GLU A 320 -4.10 -24.60 -1.00
CA GLU A 320 -4.02 -24.23 0.43
C GLU A 320 -3.19 -22.95 0.66
N ASN A 321 -2.07 -22.76 -0.06
CA ASN A 321 -1.25 -21.56 0.05
C ASN A 321 -1.98 -20.31 -0.50
N ARG A 322 -2.83 -20.48 -1.53
CA ARG A 322 -3.64 -19.38 -2.09
C ARG A 322 -4.77 -18.96 -1.14
N GLU A 323 -5.42 -19.92 -0.51
CA GLU A 323 -6.49 -19.66 0.47
C GLU A 323 -5.94 -18.93 1.71
N LEU A 324 -4.79 -19.39 2.22
CA LEU A 324 -4.09 -18.74 3.34
C LEU A 324 -3.72 -17.28 3.03
N GLY A 325 -3.18 -17.01 1.84
CA GLY A 325 -2.86 -15.65 1.39
C GLY A 325 -4.11 -14.75 1.31
N ALA A 326 -5.23 -15.28 0.83
CA ALA A 326 -6.49 -14.54 0.76
C ALA A 326 -7.05 -14.22 2.16
N SER A 327 -6.99 -15.17 3.10
CA SER A 327 -7.39 -14.98 4.50
C SER A 327 -6.55 -13.89 5.19
N ILE A 328 -5.23 -13.91 4.99
CA ILE A 328 -4.31 -12.86 5.51
C ILE A 328 -4.67 -11.48 4.94
N ALA A 329 -4.91 -11.37 3.63
CA ALA A 329 -5.28 -10.12 2.99
C ALA A 329 -6.65 -9.60 3.48
N ALA A 330 -7.62 -10.49 3.70
CA ALA A 330 -8.92 -10.15 4.25
C ALA A 330 -8.81 -9.60 5.68
N VAL A 331 -8.01 -10.24 6.54
CA VAL A 331 -7.74 -9.76 7.90
C VAL A 331 -7.06 -8.39 7.88
N ARG A 332 -6.02 -8.19 7.06
CA ARG A 332 -5.35 -6.88 6.91
C ARG A 332 -6.32 -5.79 6.48
N THR A 333 -7.20 -6.09 5.52
CA THR A 333 -8.23 -5.14 5.05
C THR A 333 -9.17 -4.73 6.19
N ARG A 334 -9.62 -5.69 7.01
CA ARG A 334 -10.48 -5.44 8.18
C ARG A 334 -9.76 -4.60 9.24
N ILE A 335 -8.48 -4.86 9.49
CA ILE A 335 -7.62 -4.04 10.38
C ILE A 335 -7.55 -2.60 9.87
N THR A 336 -7.24 -2.40 8.59
CA THR A 336 -7.17 -1.05 7.98
C THR A 336 -8.51 -0.32 8.06
N ALA A 337 -9.63 -1.02 7.83
CA ALA A 337 -10.97 -0.42 7.93
C ALA A 337 -11.33 -0.04 9.37
N ALA A 338 -10.95 -0.84 10.37
CA ALA A 338 -11.18 -0.54 11.78
C ALA A 338 -10.34 0.65 12.26
N ALA A 339 -9.03 0.66 11.95
CA ALA A 339 -8.15 1.78 12.28
C ALA A 339 -8.65 3.10 11.68
N TRP A 340 -9.12 3.04 10.42
CA TRP A 340 -9.66 4.21 9.73
C TRP A 340 -10.92 4.79 10.39
N ARG A 341 -11.83 3.96 10.91
CA ARG A 341 -13.06 4.42 11.59
C ARG A 341 -12.79 5.36 12.77
N VAL A 342 -11.61 5.24 13.39
CA VAL A 342 -11.19 6.06 14.53
C VAL A 342 -9.99 6.96 14.23
N GLY A 343 -9.70 7.19 12.95
CA GLY A 343 -8.65 8.13 12.52
C GLY A 343 -7.22 7.69 12.85
N ARG A 344 -6.98 6.39 13.04
CA ARG A 344 -5.65 5.82 13.35
C ARG A 344 -4.97 5.24 12.13
N ASP A 345 -3.64 5.23 12.13
CA ASP A 345 -2.86 4.55 11.11
C ASP A 345 -2.84 3.03 11.38
N SER A 346 -3.20 2.24 10.36
CA SER A 346 -3.14 0.78 10.45
C SER A 346 -1.74 0.22 10.74
N ARG A 347 -0.66 0.99 10.46
CA ARG A 347 0.73 0.61 10.79
C ARG A 347 1.00 0.62 12.30
N GLU A 348 0.18 1.29 13.10
CA GLU A 348 0.24 1.23 14.56
C GLU A 348 -0.32 -0.10 15.10
N ILE A 349 -0.98 -0.88 14.26
CA ILE A 349 -1.64 -2.13 14.63
C ILE A 349 -0.78 -3.31 14.21
N THR A 350 -0.20 -3.97 15.20
CA THR A 350 0.57 -5.20 15.01
C THR A 350 -0.38 -6.39 14.93
N LEU A 351 -0.31 -7.15 13.84
CA LEU A 351 -1.00 -8.43 13.68
C LEU A 351 -0.11 -9.57 14.18
N VAL A 352 -0.52 -10.21 15.28
CA VAL A 352 0.06 -11.47 15.76
C VAL A 352 -0.79 -12.62 15.25
N ALA A 353 -0.25 -13.41 14.32
CA ALA A 353 -0.93 -14.59 13.76
C ALA A 353 -0.84 -15.76 14.74
N VAL A 354 -1.95 -16.12 15.36
CA VAL A 354 -1.98 -17.18 16.39
C VAL A 354 -2.00 -18.56 15.73
N SER A 355 -0.83 -19.21 15.68
CA SER A 355 -0.57 -20.45 14.95
C SER A 355 -0.66 -21.72 15.81
N LYS A 356 -1.30 -21.65 16.99
CA LYS A 356 -1.55 -22.81 17.86
C LYS A 356 -2.17 -23.96 17.05
N THR A 357 -1.82 -25.20 17.37
CA THR A 357 -2.31 -26.42 16.69
C THR A 357 -1.95 -26.58 15.19
N HIS A 358 -1.36 -25.58 14.54
CA HIS A 358 -0.88 -25.70 13.16
C HIS A 358 0.57 -26.20 13.12
N GLN A 359 0.90 -26.96 12.08
CA GLN A 359 2.25 -27.50 11.84
C GLN A 359 3.20 -26.43 11.30
N ALA A 360 4.51 -26.72 11.31
CA ALA A 360 5.56 -25.79 10.92
C ALA A 360 5.46 -25.36 9.45
N GLU A 361 4.98 -26.25 8.58
CA GLU A 361 4.78 -26.02 7.15
C GLU A 361 3.72 -24.95 6.89
N VAL A 362 2.64 -24.95 7.68
CA VAL A 362 1.57 -23.93 7.59
C VAL A 362 2.11 -22.57 8.04
N VAL A 363 2.93 -22.55 9.08
CA VAL A 363 3.59 -21.31 9.54
C VAL A 363 4.58 -20.80 8.48
N ALA A 364 5.35 -21.69 7.87
CA ALA A 364 6.27 -21.34 6.79
C ALA A 364 5.53 -20.77 5.57
N ALA A 365 4.39 -21.35 5.19
CA ALA A 365 3.52 -20.84 4.14
C ALA A 365 2.94 -19.46 4.49
N ALA A 366 2.45 -19.28 5.73
CA ALA A 366 1.97 -17.98 6.23
C ALA A 366 3.08 -16.92 6.21
N TYR A 367 4.31 -17.30 6.56
CA TYR A 367 5.47 -16.42 6.48
C TYR A 367 5.78 -16.03 5.03
N ALA A 368 5.76 -16.98 4.10
CA ALA A 368 5.92 -16.71 2.67
C ALA A 368 4.81 -15.78 2.13
N ALA A 369 3.59 -15.90 2.65
CA ALA A 369 2.45 -15.03 2.36
C ALA A 369 2.52 -13.63 3.03
N GLY A 370 3.61 -13.33 3.74
CA GLY A 370 3.91 -11.99 4.25
C GLY A 370 3.65 -11.76 5.72
N LEU A 371 3.24 -12.78 6.50
CA LEU A 371 3.21 -12.67 7.97
C LEU A 371 4.63 -12.72 8.54
N ARG A 372 4.85 -12.01 9.63
CA ARG A 372 6.17 -11.89 10.26
C ARG A 372 6.16 -12.19 11.76
N ILE A 373 5.00 -12.06 12.41
CA ILE A 373 4.86 -12.23 13.86
C ILE A 373 3.82 -13.31 14.13
N PHE A 374 4.22 -14.32 14.91
CA PHE A 374 3.44 -15.50 15.23
C PHE A 374 3.22 -15.64 16.73
N GLY A 375 2.03 -16.09 17.12
CA GLY A 375 1.62 -16.24 18.51
C GLY A 375 1.37 -17.69 18.89
N GLU A 376 1.99 -18.14 19.98
CA GLU A 376 1.77 -19.48 20.56
C GLU A 376 1.15 -19.40 21.95
N ASN A 377 0.29 -20.36 22.28
CA ASN A 377 -0.43 -20.38 23.56
C ASN A 377 -0.06 -21.57 24.47
N ARG A 378 0.80 -22.50 24.00
CA ARG A 378 1.28 -23.66 24.76
C ARG A 378 2.78 -23.79 24.56
N VAL A 379 3.53 -23.79 25.66
CA VAL A 379 5.00 -23.80 25.62
C VAL A 379 5.53 -25.11 25.03
N GLU A 380 4.85 -26.22 25.31
CA GLU A 380 5.23 -27.56 24.87
C GLU A 380 5.10 -27.75 23.35
N GLU A 381 4.14 -27.06 22.72
CA GLU A 381 3.94 -27.10 21.27
C GLU A 381 4.85 -26.09 20.55
N ALA A 382 5.13 -24.95 21.18
CA ALA A 382 5.86 -23.84 20.59
C ALA A 382 7.31 -24.21 20.25
N GLY A 383 8.10 -24.67 21.23
CA GLY A 383 9.54 -24.89 21.06
C GLY A 383 9.92 -25.76 19.85
N PRO A 384 9.37 -27.00 19.74
CA PRO A 384 9.64 -27.87 18.59
C PRO A 384 9.20 -27.28 17.25
N LYS A 385 8.05 -26.58 17.22
CA LYS A 385 7.54 -25.95 16.00
C LYS A 385 8.43 -24.80 15.55
N ILE A 386 8.91 -23.97 16.48
CA ILE A 386 9.78 -22.83 16.17
C ILE A 386 11.10 -23.31 15.55
N ALA A 387 11.69 -24.36 16.12
CA ALA A 387 12.89 -24.99 15.56
C ALA A 387 12.62 -25.51 14.13
N ALA A 388 11.53 -26.25 13.93
CA ALA A 388 11.16 -26.78 12.62
C ALA A 388 10.89 -25.67 11.58
N VAL A 389 10.26 -24.55 11.98
CA VAL A 389 10.05 -23.39 11.10
C VAL A 389 11.38 -22.74 10.72
N ALA A 390 12.31 -22.63 11.67
CA ALA A 390 13.64 -22.09 11.38
C ALA A 390 14.38 -22.93 10.34
N ASP A 391 14.32 -24.26 10.47
CA ASP A 391 14.90 -25.21 9.51
C ASP A 391 14.25 -25.11 8.12
N LEU A 392 12.93 -24.95 8.06
CA LEU A 392 12.18 -24.85 6.80
C LEU A 392 12.45 -23.56 6.03
N LEU A 393 12.57 -22.43 6.74
CA LEU A 393 12.58 -21.12 6.09
C LEU A 393 13.98 -20.66 5.64
N ALA A 394 15.04 -21.08 6.35
CA ALA A 394 16.40 -20.52 6.22
C ALA A 394 16.42 -19.02 5.81
N PRO A 395 15.64 -18.12 6.44
CA PRO A 395 15.31 -16.84 5.85
C PRO A 395 16.38 -15.79 6.15
N ALA A 396 16.48 -14.76 5.29
CA ALA A 396 17.33 -13.59 5.56
C ALA A 396 16.90 -12.81 6.82
N ALA A 397 15.64 -12.95 7.26
CA ALA A 397 15.11 -12.39 8.49
C ALA A 397 14.19 -13.40 9.22
N PRO A 398 14.47 -13.80 10.47
CA PRO A 398 13.65 -14.79 11.17
C PRO A 398 12.24 -14.25 11.51
N PRO A 399 11.21 -15.12 11.61
CA PRO A 399 9.93 -14.74 12.19
C PRO A 399 10.09 -14.32 13.65
N SER A 400 9.24 -13.39 14.11
CA SER A 400 9.16 -13.06 15.53
C SER A 400 8.08 -13.88 16.22
N TRP A 401 8.37 -14.34 17.45
CA TRP A 401 7.53 -15.26 18.19
C TRP A 401 7.05 -14.69 19.52
N HIS A 402 5.74 -14.66 19.70
CA HIS A 402 5.09 -14.09 20.88
C HIS A 402 4.41 -15.20 21.69
N MET A 403 4.67 -15.25 23.00
CA MET A 403 3.89 -16.09 23.92
C MET A 403 2.61 -15.36 24.33
N VAL A 404 1.46 -15.89 23.94
CA VAL A 404 0.14 -15.24 24.16
C VAL A 404 -0.79 -16.02 25.09
N GLY A 405 -0.40 -17.23 25.51
CA GLY A 405 -1.15 -18.05 26.46
C GLY A 405 -0.50 -18.12 27.83
N HIS A 406 -1.23 -18.62 28.83
CA HIS A 406 -0.74 -18.75 30.21
C HIS A 406 0.59 -19.51 30.29
N VAL A 407 1.55 -18.96 31.04
CA VAL A 407 2.88 -19.56 31.23
C VAL A 407 2.98 -20.14 32.64
N GLN A 408 3.13 -21.45 32.72
CA GLN A 408 3.48 -22.10 33.99
C GLN A 408 4.86 -21.62 34.44
N SER A 409 5.00 -21.17 35.69
CA SER A 409 6.28 -20.69 36.24
C SER A 409 7.48 -21.62 35.96
N ARG A 410 7.30 -22.94 36.03
CA ARG A 410 8.37 -23.92 35.77
C ARG A 410 8.89 -23.89 34.31
N LYS A 411 8.07 -23.41 33.38
CA LYS A 411 8.33 -23.30 31.94
C LYS A 411 8.93 -21.95 31.52
N ALA A 412 9.22 -21.06 32.47
CA ALA A 412 9.80 -19.75 32.19
C ALA A 412 11.12 -19.82 31.38
N ALA A 413 11.99 -20.79 31.68
CA ALA A 413 13.24 -20.99 30.92
C ALA A 413 12.95 -21.35 29.45
N ASP A 414 12.04 -22.29 29.23
CA ASP A 414 11.63 -22.71 27.89
C ASP A 414 11.10 -21.51 27.08
N VAL A 415 10.26 -20.65 27.69
CA VAL A 415 9.72 -19.44 27.03
C VAL A 415 10.83 -18.44 26.70
N VAL A 416 11.74 -18.16 27.64
CA VAL A 416 12.87 -17.23 27.43
C VAL A 416 13.77 -17.69 26.28
N ALA A 417 13.86 -19.00 26.01
CA ALA A 417 14.70 -19.51 24.93
C ALA A 417 14.22 -19.06 23.53
N TRP A 418 12.91 -18.94 23.30
CA TRP A 418 12.35 -18.71 21.96
C TRP A 418 11.49 -17.46 21.81
N ALA A 419 10.91 -16.91 22.88
CA ALA A 419 10.00 -15.79 22.78
C ALA A 419 10.75 -14.48 22.57
N ASP A 420 10.23 -13.65 21.66
CA ASP A 420 10.62 -12.24 21.49
C ASP A 420 9.75 -11.30 22.32
N MET A 421 8.54 -11.73 22.68
CA MET A 421 7.64 -11.01 23.58
C MET A 421 6.72 -11.99 24.34
N VAL A 422 6.43 -11.70 25.61
CA VAL A 422 5.44 -12.46 26.40
C VAL A 422 4.29 -11.54 26.78
N HIS A 423 3.08 -11.84 26.30
CA HIS A 423 1.90 -11.02 26.55
C HIS A 423 1.21 -11.38 27.87
N SER A 424 1.37 -12.62 28.31
CA SER A 424 0.54 -13.30 29.31
C SER A 424 1.15 -13.32 30.71
N VAL A 425 1.94 -12.32 31.07
CA VAL A 425 2.51 -12.24 32.43
C VAL A 425 1.40 -11.88 33.40
N ASP A 426 0.99 -12.84 34.22
CA ASP A 426 -0.22 -12.75 35.05
C ASP A 426 0.05 -12.71 36.57
N ASN A 427 1.31 -12.87 36.99
CA ASN A 427 1.70 -12.78 38.39
C ASN A 427 3.18 -12.43 38.58
N VAL A 428 3.51 -11.86 39.75
CA VAL A 428 4.87 -11.44 40.12
C VAL A 428 5.86 -12.61 40.16
N LYS A 429 5.43 -13.81 40.56
CA LYS A 429 6.30 -14.99 40.65
C LYS A 429 6.77 -15.45 39.26
N LEU A 430 5.90 -15.41 38.26
CA LEU A 430 6.26 -15.68 36.87
C LEU A 430 7.25 -14.63 36.35
N ALA A 431 6.97 -13.34 36.55
CA ALA A 431 7.85 -12.25 36.16
C ALA A 431 9.26 -12.42 36.78
N GLY A 432 9.37 -12.69 38.09
CA GLY A 432 10.66 -12.92 38.74
C GLY A 432 11.44 -14.10 38.16
N ARG A 433 10.75 -15.15 37.72
CA ARG A 433 11.39 -16.30 37.05
C ARG A 433 11.83 -15.97 35.63
N LEU A 434 11.01 -15.26 34.86
CA LEU A 434 11.39 -14.79 33.51
C LEU A 434 12.62 -13.88 33.60
N SER A 435 12.63 -12.91 34.51
CA SER A 435 13.76 -12.01 34.77
C SER A 435 15.04 -12.79 35.05
N ARG A 436 15.01 -13.74 36.00
CA ARG A 436 16.18 -14.57 36.30
C ARG A 436 16.72 -15.29 35.06
N PHE A 437 15.85 -15.94 34.28
CA PHE A 437 16.29 -16.67 33.08
C PHE A 437 16.74 -15.73 31.95
N CYS A 438 16.19 -14.53 31.84
CA CYS A 438 16.67 -13.50 30.90
C CYS A 438 18.10 -13.07 31.24
N ILE A 439 18.41 -12.86 32.53
CA ILE A 439 19.76 -12.55 33.00
C ILE A 439 20.72 -13.70 32.69
N GLU A 440 20.34 -14.94 33.02
CA GLU A 440 21.15 -16.14 32.73
C GLU A 440 21.44 -16.30 31.23
N ALA A 441 20.47 -15.95 30.37
CA ALA A 441 20.60 -16.01 28.92
C ALA A 441 21.27 -14.75 28.30
N GLY A 442 21.55 -13.70 29.08
CA GLY A 442 22.08 -12.44 28.57
C GLY A 442 21.12 -11.70 27.62
N ARG A 443 19.80 -11.83 27.84
CA ARG A 443 18.75 -11.27 26.98
C ARG A 443 17.89 -10.26 27.75
N GLU A 444 17.26 -9.37 27.00
CA GLU A 444 16.13 -8.58 27.48
C GLU A 444 14.85 -9.02 26.76
N LEU A 445 13.80 -9.25 27.54
CA LEU A 445 12.51 -9.74 27.06
C LEU A 445 11.42 -8.68 27.26
N PRO A 446 10.87 -8.12 26.16
CA PRO A 446 9.61 -7.39 26.17
C PRO A 446 8.47 -8.22 26.78
N ILE A 447 7.73 -7.62 27.71
CA ILE A 447 6.54 -8.25 28.31
C ILE A 447 5.35 -7.30 28.35
N LEU A 448 4.16 -7.87 28.29
CA LEU A 448 2.91 -7.22 28.66
C LEU A 448 2.35 -7.89 29.91
N LEU A 449 1.57 -7.14 30.68
CA LEU A 449 0.87 -7.67 31.85
C LEU A 449 -0.55 -8.07 31.47
N GLU A 450 -0.92 -9.33 31.71
CA GLU A 450 -2.27 -9.82 31.48
C GLU A 450 -3.19 -9.34 32.61
N VAL A 451 -4.31 -8.73 32.24
CA VAL A 451 -5.28 -8.17 33.17
C VAL A 451 -6.61 -8.88 33.00
N ASN A 452 -7.13 -9.43 34.10
CA ASN A 452 -8.47 -9.99 34.17
C ASN A 452 -9.47 -8.86 34.44
N VAL A 453 -9.82 -8.13 33.38
CA VAL A 453 -10.74 -6.99 33.47
C VAL A 453 -12.19 -7.44 33.73
N SER A 454 -12.59 -8.63 33.26
CA SER A 454 -13.97 -9.12 33.42
C SER A 454 -14.25 -9.71 34.80
N GLY A 455 -13.22 -10.01 35.61
CA GLY A 455 -13.37 -10.55 36.96
C GLY A 455 -13.82 -12.01 37.01
N GLU A 456 -13.81 -12.73 35.88
CA GLU A 456 -14.14 -14.15 35.84
C GLU A 456 -13.05 -14.98 36.52
N ALA A 457 -13.42 -15.77 37.53
CA ALA A 457 -12.47 -16.60 38.29
C ALA A 457 -11.73 -17.65 37.44
N SER A 458 -12.25 -17.98 36.25
CA SER A 458 -11.65 -18.92 35.30
C SER A 458 -10.53 -18.32 34.43
N LYS A 459 -10.33 -17.00 34.47
CA LYS A 459 -9.35 -16.29 33.64
C LYS A 459 -8.11 -15.90 34.45
N TYR A 460 -6.96 -16.02 33.80
CA TYR A 460 -5.68 -15.57 34.33
C TYR A 460 -5.55 -14.04 34.23
N GLY A 461 -4.54 -13.49 34.92
CA GLY A 461 -4.21 -12.09 34.90
C GLY A 461 -4.39 -11.41 36.26
N PHE A 462 -3.75 -10.26 36.41
CA PHE A 462 -3.92 -9.39 37.57
C PHE A 462 -5.34 -8.84 37.59
N THR A 463 -5.92 -8.70 38.79
CA THR A 463 -7.10 -7.85 38.94
C THR A 463 -6.71 -6.38 38.78
N PRO A 464 -7.63 -5.49 38.37
CA PRO A 464 -7.36 -4.06 38.31
C PRO A 464 -6.80 -3.46 39.61
N ALA A 465 -7.21 -4.01 40.77
CA ALA A 465 -6.76 -3.57 42.09
C ALA A 465 -5.31 -3.96 42.41
N GLU A 466 -4.85 -5.12 41.91
CA GLU A 466 -3.49 -5.63 42.17
C GLU A 466 -2.45 -5.06 41.20
N LEU A 467 -2.89 -4.61 40.04
CA LEU A 467 -2.04 -4.30 38.89
C LEU A 467 -0.94 -3.28 39.22
N ALA A 468 -1.27 -2.22 39.96
CA ALA A 468 -0.28 -1.19 40.26
C ALA A 468 0.82 -1.66 41.23
N ALA A 469 0.47 -2.45 42.24
CA ALA A 469 1.46 -3.04 43.15
C ALA A 469 2.34 -4.08 42.42
N ALA A 470 1.76 -4.80 41.46
CA ALA A 470 2.52 -5.68 40.59
C ALA A 470 3.52 -4.91 39.72
N VAL A 471 3.14 -3.76 39.13
CA VAL A 471 4.04 -2.92 38.33
C VAL A 471 5.21 -2.40 39.16
N GLU A 472 4.98 -1.95 40.40
CA GLU A 472 6.05 -1.52 41.33
C GLU A 472 7.10 -2.61 41.54
N THR A 473 6.66 -3.88 41.55
CA THR A 473 7.55 -5.02 41.76
C THR A 473 8.21 -5.50 40.46
N ILE A 474 7.49 -5.44 39.34
CA ILE A 474 7.90 -6.06 38.06
C ILE A 474 8.74 -5.10 37.21
N ALA A 475 8.39 -3.82 37.15
CA ALA A 475 9.07 -2.84 36.28
C ALA A 475 10.58 -2.73 36.56
N PRO A 476 11.08 -2.83 37.82
CA PRO A 476 12.51 -2.78 38.10
C PRO A 476 13.27 -4.09 37.81
N LEU A 477 12.58 -5.18 37.43
CA LEU A 477 13.23 -6.48 37.26
C LEU A 477 14.19 -6.47 36.06
N PRO A 478 15.49 -6.76 36.25
CA PRO A 478 16.44 -6.76 35.16
C PRO A 478 16.12 -7.86 34.13
N GLY A 479 16.45 -7.60 32.86
CA GLY A 479 16.16 -8.53 31.76
C GLY A 479 14.70 -8.50 31.30
N LEU A 480 13.79 -7.75 31.94
CA LEU A 480 12.42 -7.56 31.49
C LEU A 480 12.17 -6.11 31.10
N ARG A 481 11.37 -5.91 30.05
CA ARG A 481 10.88 -4.59 29.63
C ARG A 481 9.37 -4.60 29.58
N VAL A 482 8.72 -4.02 30.58
CA VAL A 482 7.26 -3.84 30.58
C VAL A 482 6.89 -2.85 29.49
N GLN A 483 6.08 -3.29 28.52
CA GLN A 483 5.70 -2.49 27.35
C GLN A 483 4.20 -2.21 27.21
N GLY A 484 3.40 -2.67 28.17
CA GLY A 484 1.96 -2.44 28.11
C GLY A 484 1.13 -3.53 28.78
N LEU A 485 -0.14 -3.60 28.36
CA LEU A 485 -1.14 -4.50 28.93
C LEU A 485 -1.72 -5.43 27.88
N MET A 486 -2.22 -6.57 28.36
CA MET A 486 -2.99 -7.54 27.58
C MET A 486 -4.31 -7.83 28.29
N THR A 487 -5.38 -8.07 27.52
CA THR A 487 -6.58 -8.73 28.06
C THR A 487 -7.22 -9.67 27.03
N MET A 488 -8.11 -10.54 27.51
CA MET A 488 -8.99 -11.37 26.69
C MET A 488 -10.44 -11.10 27.07
N ALA A 489 -11.20 -10.55 26.13
CA ALA A 489 -12.65 -10.42 26.29
C ALA A 489 -13.33 -11.80 26.26
N PRO A 490 -14.49 -11.96 26.92
CA PRO A 490 -15.34 -13.13 26.74
C PRO A 490 -15.70 -13.35 25.26
N VAL A 491 -15.80 -14.61 24.85
CA VAL A 491 -16.27 -14.95 23.50
C VAL A 491 -17.77 -14.73 23.43
N GLU A 492 -18.18 -13.70 22.71
CA GLU A 492 -19.58 -13.30 22.56
C GLU A 492 -19.94 -13.21 21.07
N PRO A 493 -21.17 -13.54 20.65
CA PRO A 493 -21.60 -13.44 19.26
C PRO A 493 -21.59 -12.00 18.70
N ASN A 494 -21.76 -11.01 19.59
CA ASN A 494 -21.74 -9.60 19.21
C ASN A 494 -20.43 -8.95 19.70
N PRO A 495 -19.55 -8.46 18.80
CA PRO A 495 -18.28 -7.86 19.17
C PRO A 495 -18.41 -6.62 20.07
N GLU A 496 -19.53 -5.90 20.00
CA GLU A 496 -19.80 -4.74 20.86
C GLU A 496 -19.87 -5.10 22.35
N ARG A 497 -20.14 -6.37 22.68
CA ARG A 497 -20.14 -6.84 24.07
C ARG A 497 -18.74 -6.90 24.67
N ALA A 498 -17.70 -6.97 23.85
CA ALA A 498 -16.32 -6.88 24.27
C ALA A 498 -15.84 -5.43 24.51
N ARG A 499 -16.51 -4.43 23.92
CA ARG A 499 -16.09 -3.01 23.99
C ARG A 499 -15.86 -2.52 25.43
N PRO A 500 -16.73 -2.77 26.42
CA PRO A 500 -16.50 -2.30 27.79
C PRO A 500 -15.21 -2.83 28.42
N VAL A 501 -14.81 -4.06 28.07
CA VAL A 501 -13.56 -4.68 28.52
C VAL A 501 -12.36 -3.94 27.94
N PHE A 502 -12.40 -3.58 26.65
CA PHE A 502 -11.32 -2.87 25.97
C PHE A 502 -11.19 -1.41 26.46
N VAL A 503 -12.32 -0.72 26.65
CA VAL A 503 -12.35 0.62 27.25
C VAL A 503 -11.72 0.62 28.64
N ALA A 504 -12.09 -0.36 29.48
CA ALA A 504 -11.54 -0.48 30.82
C ALA A 504 -10.04 -0.79 30.81
N LEU A 505 -9.54 -1.63 29.89
CA LEU A 505 -8.09 -1.88 29.76
C LEU A 505 -7.33 -0.62 29.37
N ARG A 506 -7.83 0.17 28.40
CA ARG A 506 -7.20 1.44 28.00
C ARG A 506 -7.14 2.42 29.18
N ALA A 507 -8.25 2.57 29.91
CA ALA A 507 -8.29 3.45 31.08
C ALA A 507 -7.29 3.03 32.18
N LEU A 508 -7.07 1.72 32.37
CA LEU A 508 -6.05 1.22 33.28
C LEU A 508 -4.63 1.55 32.79
N GLN A 509 -4.36 1.41 31.49
CA GLN A 509 -3.08 1.81 30.92
C GLN A 509 -2.82 3.31 31.11
N ASP A 510 -3.82 4.17 30.85
CA ASP A 510 -3.72 5.62 31.03
C ASP A 510 -3.44 6.02 32.50
N ASP A 511 -3.99 5.28 33.47
CA ASP A 511 -3.68 5.46 34.88
C ASP A 511 -2.24 5.04 35.23
N LEU A 512 -1.83 3.86 34.77
CA LEU A 512 -0.48 3.36 35.00
C LEU A 512 0.59 4.24 34.32
N ALA A 513 0.31 4.77 33.13
CA ALA A 513 1.23 5.68 32.44
C ALA A 513 1.48 6.97 33.23
N ARG A 514 0.46 7.49 33.92
CA ARG A 514 0.60 8.64 34.83
C ARG A 514 1.39 8.30 36.09
N ARG A 515 1.19 7.09 36.65
CA ARG A 515 1.85 6.64 37.89
C ARG A 515 3.29 6.18 37.69
N PHE A 516 3.57 5.56 36.55
CA PHE A 516 4.85 4.95 36.20
C PHE A 516 5.35 5.47 34.84
N PRO A 517 5.70 6.77 34.74
CA PRO A 517 6.06 7.40 33.46
C PRO A 517 7.38 6.90 32.85
N ALA A 518 8.21 6.19 33.64
CA ALA A 518 9.44 5.57 33.16
C ALA A 518 9.19 4.24 32.41
N VAL A 519 7.99 3.67 32.53
CA VAL A 519 7.60 2.44 31.82
C VAL A 519 7.03 2.81 30.45
N ASP A 520 7.33 1.98 29.45
CA ASP A 520 6.99 2.19 28.06
C ASP A 520 5.59 1.64 27.73
N TRP A 521 4.52 2.37 28.02
CA TRP A 521 3.13 1.90 27.88
C TRP A 521 2.57 1.87 26.45
N ARG A 522 3.38 1.55 25.44
CA ARG A 522 2.98 1.65 24.02
C ARG A 522 1.99 0.57 23.55
N HIS A 523 1.88 -0.54 24.26
CA HIS A 523 1.14 -1.70 23.78
C HIS A 523 -0.17 -1.98 24.53
N LEU A 524 -1.28 -2.03 23.79
CA LEU A 524 -2.53 -2.65 24.21
C LEU A 524 -2.77 -3.89 23.35
N SER A 525 -2.53 -5.05 23.94
CA SER A 525 -2.76 -6.34 23.30
C SER A 525 -4.16 -6.84 23.64
N MET A 526 -5.13 -6.51 22.78
CA MET A 526 -6.54 -6.90 22.93
C MET A 526 -7.19 -7.06 21.55
N GLY A 527 -8.23 -7.88 21.46
CA GLY A 527 -8.87 -8.24 20.19
C GLY A 527 -8.38 -9.57 19.61
N MET A 528 -9.34 -10.41 19.25
CA MET A 528 -9.22 -11.71 18.60
C MET A 528 -10.13 -11.76 17.37
N THR A 529 -10.19 -12.90 16.67
CA THR A 529 -10.92 -13.07 15.40
C THR A 529 -12.31 -12.43 15.34
N ASP A 530 -13.09 -12.51 16.43
CA ASP A 530 -14.49 -12.08 16.42
C ASP A 530 -14.68 -10.61 16.85
N ASP A 531 -13.68 -9.98 17.49
CA ASP A 531 -13.84 -8.67 18.15
C ASP A 531 -12.67 -7.68 17.90
N PHE A 532 -11.69 -8.04 17.05
CA PHE A 532 -10.50 -7.22 16.86
C PHE A 532 -10.79 -5.85 16.23
N GLU A 533 -11.83 -5.69 15.42
CA GLU A 533 -12.19 -4.37 14.89
C GLU A 533 -12.59 -3.42 16.01
N VAL A 534 -13.43 -3.89 16.94
CA VAL A 534 -13.87 -3.11 18.12
C VAL A 534 -12.67 -2.84 19.04
N ALA A 535 -11.75 -3.80 19.18
CA ALA A 535 -10.53 -3.61 19.95
C ALA A 535 -9.63 -2.49 19.36
N ILE A 536 -9.47 -2.45 18.03
CA ILE A 536 -8.69 -1.40 17.34
C ILE A 536 -9.30 -0.02 17.56
N GLU A 537 -10.63 0.07 17.45
CA GLU A 537 -11.37 1.30 17.72
C GLU A 537 -11.15 1.78 19.17
N GLU A 538 -11.02 0.85 20.12
CA GLU A 538 -10.71 1.17 21.52
C GLU A 538 -9.22 1.28 21.85
N GLY A 539 -8.35 1.37 20.85
CA GLY A 539 -6.94 1.69 21.05
C GLY A 539 -6.00 0.49 21.05
N ALA A 540 -6.44 -0.71 20.67
CA ALA A 540 -5.53 -1.85 20.52
C ALA A 540 -4.37 -1.47 19.59
N THR A 541 -3.15 -1.83 19.96
CA THR A 541 -1.96 -1.73 19.09
C THR A 541 -1.42 -3.10 18.74
N ILE A 542 -1.93 -4.16 19.38
CA ILE A 542 -1.67 -5.55 18.99
C ILE A 542 -2.98 -6.35 18.99
N VAL A 543 -3.31 -6.97 17.86
CA VAL A 543 -4.44 -7.90 17.72
C VAL A 543 -3.94 -9.32 17.47
N ARG A 544 -4.62 -10.32 18.07
CA ARG A 544 -4.18 -11.73 18.09
C ARG A 544 -5.18 -12.60 17.34
N ILE A 545 -4.92 -12.88 16.07
CA ILE A 545 -5.90 -13.49 15.16
C ILE A 545 -5.43 -14.87 14.72
N GLY A 546 -6.27 -15.89 14.92
CA GLY A 546 -5.99 -17.28 14.53
C GLY A 546 -6.99 -17.78 13.49
N ARG A 547 -8.24 -18.00 13.92
CA ARG A 547 -9.31 -18.57 13.06
C ARG A 547 -9.49 -17.85 11.72
N ALA A 548 -9.48 -16.51 11.69
CA ALA A 548 -9.66 -15.81 10.41
C ALA A 548 -8.44 -15.89 9.46
N ILE A 549 -7.32 -16.45 9.91
CA ILE A 549 -6.11 -16.66 9.09
C ILE A 549 -6.01 -18.11 8.66
N PHE A 550 -6.19 -19.04 9.59
CA PHE A 550 -5.85 -20.45 9.39
C PHE A 550 -7.06 -21.41 9.30
N SER A 551 -8.29 -20.89 9.25
CA SER A 551 -9.53 -21.70 9.15
C SER A 551 -10.30 -21.45 7.87
#